data_AF-A0ABD7L4A6-F1
#
_entry.id   AF-A0ABD7L4A6-F1
#
_cell.length_a   1.000
_cell.length_b   1.000
_cell.length_c   1.000
_cell.angle_alpha   90.00
_cell.angle_beta   90.00
_cell.angle_gamma   90.00
#
_symmetry.space_group_name_H-M   'P 1'
#
loop_
_entity.id
_entity.type
_entity.pdbx_description
1 polymer ?
#
loop_
_entity_poly.entity_id
_entity_poly.type
_entity_poly.pdbx_seq_one_letter_code
_entity_poly.pdbx_strand_id
1 'polypeptide(L)'
;MTSQTFDPKTVIVQVGQVVYTGLYGLGNGVVSAIYGEQSPATSRVHFGGVMVSGGKAEFDILFESGSETKRLPECILRGVQWRIFDEVKSHEEIERIREVVIATQKKAAEDKAEADAAYALKKVQLTGDPKYSGLEKIGSSSRSHAAVVAKNMRTELKAAYPGTKFSVRKTGYDSISVKWIDGPTKDQVQDIIGKYKTGHYDMYADIHESNSTPFTDIYGGVDYLHYSRDYSEELTQKAIDNVRKKYGQEIVPESCTVAAYISGDLWKVSRDFFFNHGVDGEIGKELRELQG
;
A
#
# COMPACT_ATOMS: atom_id res chain seq x y z
N MET A 1 19.69 -56.50 -17.94
CA MET A 1 20.13 -55.25 -17.27
C MET A 1 18.88 -54.46 -16.97
N THR A 2 18.44 -54.50 -15.72
CA THR A 2 17.20 -53.88 -15.25
C THR A 2 17.39 -52.37 -15.27
N SER A 3 16.70 -51.68 -16.19
CA SER A 3 16.54 -50.22 -16.15
C SER A 3 15.95 -49.87 -14.79
N GLN A 4 16.75 -49.30 -13.88
CA GLN A 4 16.21 -48.76 -12.63
C GLN A 4 15.29 -47.60 -13.01
N THR A 5 13.99 -47.79 -12.84
CA THR A 5 13.00 -46.73 -13.01
C THR A 5 13.26 -45.67 -11.94
N PHE A 6 13.59 -44.45 -12.35
CA PHE A 6 13.75 -43.31 -11.45
C PHE A 6 12.43 -43.07 -10.68
N ASP A 7 12.47 -43.20 -9.35
CA ASP A 7 11.35 -42.84 -8.47
C ASP A 7 11.73 -41.58 -7.66
N PRO A 8 11.14 -40.40 -7.98
CA PRO A 8 11.39 -39.15 -7.27
C PRO A 8 11.17 -39.23 -5.76
N LYS A 9 10.33 -40.16 -5.27
CA LYS A 9 10.00 -40.28 -3.85
C LYS A 9 11.09 -41.00 -3.06
N THR A 10 11.83 -41.91 -3.69
CA THR A 10 12.80 -42.77 -3.00
C THR A 10 14.24 -42.56 -3.48
N VAL A 11 14.46 -41.82 -4.56
CA VAL A 11 15.79 -41.56 -5.11
C VAL A 11 16.68 -40.85 -4.10
N ILE A 12 17.93 -41.31 -3.98
CA ILE A 12 18.98 -40.59 -3.25
C ILE A 12 19.43 -39.44 -4.14
N VAL A 13 19.18 -38.22 -3.68
CA VAL A 13 19.51 -36.99 -4.41
C VAL A 13 21.02 -36.80 -4.38
N GLN A 14 21.59 -36.32 -5.48
CA GLN A 14 23.00 -35.96 -5.56
C GLN A 14 23.18 -34.48 -5.91
N VAL A 15 24.38 -33.96 -5.68
CA VAL A 15 24.75 -32.61 -6.14
C VAL A 15 24.63 -32.58 -7.67
N GLY A 16 24.00 -31.53 -8.19
CA GLY A 16 23.65 -31.40 -9.60
C GLY A 16 22.23 -31.86 -9.94
N GLN A 17 21.50 -32.52 -9.04
CA GLN A 17 20.13 -32.96 -9.33
C GLN A 17 19.22 -31.78 -9.64
N VAL A 18 18.49 -31.86 -10.75
CA VAL A 18 17.51 -30.84 -11.14
C VAL A 18 16.23 -31.01 -10.33
N VAL A 19 15.75 -29.89 -9.81
CA VAL A 19 14.52 -29.79 -9.01
C VAL A 19 13.66 -28.64 -9.52
N TYR A 20 12.36 -28.70 -9.26
CA TYR A 20 11.43 -27.62 -9.60
C TYR A 20 10.49 -27.35 -8.44
N THR A 21 10.20 -26.07 -8.21
CA THR A 21 9.07 -25.64 -7.39
C THR A 21 8.35 -24.45 -8.02
N GLY A 22 7.02 -24.47 -7.96
CA GLY A 22 6.20 -23.33 -8.34
C GLY A 22 6.07 -22.27 -7.25
N LEU A 23 6.60 -22.54 -6.05
CA LEU A 23 6.53 -21.63 -4.92
C LEU A 23 7.30 -20.34 -5.22
N TYR A 24 6.68 -19.20 -4.90
CA TYR A 24 7.28 -17.86 -5.03
C TYR A 24 7.82 -17.54 -6.44
N GLY A 25 7.35 -18.27 -7.47
CA GLY A 25 7.86 -18.14 -8.83
C GLY A 25 9.32 -18.61 -9.01
N LEU A 26 9.85 -19.46 -8.13
CA LEU A 26 11.26 -19.88 -8.13
C LEU A 26 11.65 -20.70 -9.37
N GLY A 27 10.78 -21.61 -9.81
CA GLY A 27 10.95 -22.40 -11.03
C GLY A 27 11.98 -23.52 -10.90
N ASN A 28 12.82 -23.68 -11.93
CA ASN A 28 13.87 -24.69 -11.99
C ASN A 28 15.06 -24.32 -11.09
N GLY A 29 15.58 -25.31 -10.39
CA GLY A 29 16.79 -25.19 -9.58
C GLY A 29 17.65 -26.43 -9.62
N VAL A 30 18.84 -26.31 -9.05
CA VAL A 30 19.84 -27.37 -8.96
C VAL A 30 20.32 -27.53 -7.52
N VAL A 31 20.44 -28.77 -7.05
CA VAL A 31 21.02 -29.08 -5.74
C VAL A 31 22.52 -28.79 -5.77
N SER A 32 22.96 -27.86 -4.94
CA SER A 32 24.36 -27.39 -4.89
C SER A 32 25.14 -27.92 -3.70
N ALA A 33 24.45 -28.23 -2.60
CA ALA A 33 25.03 -28.88 -1.42
C ALA A 33 24.00 -29.75 -0.71
N ILE A 34 24.49 -30.80 -0.04
CA ILE A 34 23.68 -31.74 0.75
C ILE A 34 24.35 -31.88 2.12
N TYR A 35 23.55 -31.75 3.17
CA TYR A 35 23.99 -31.86 4.55
C TYR A 35 23.26 -33.01 5.23
N GLY A 36 23.97 -33.83 6.01
CA GLY A 36 23.38 -34.98 6.70
C GLY A 36 23.22 -36.21 5.82
N GLU A 37 22.67 -37.27 6.42
CA GLU A 37 22.43 -38.55 5.74
C GLU A 37 20.99 -38.58 5.22
N GLN A 38 20.79 -38.90 3.94
CA GLN A 38 19.45 -38.93 3.35
C GLN A 38 18.66 -40.13 3.84
N SER A 39 17.38 -39.92 4.15
CA SER A 39 16.46 -40.97 4.58
C SER A 39 15.10 -40.82 3.92
N PRO A 40 15.02 -40.95 2.57
CA PRO A 40 13.81 -40.67 1.79
C PRO A 40 12.61 -41.50 2.24
N ALA A 41 12.86 -42.77 2.62
CA ALA A 41 11.82 -43.69 3.09
C ALA A 41 11.15 -43.25 4.41
N THR A 42 11.71 -42.28 5.12
CA THR A 42 11.12 -41.71 6.34
C THR A 42 10.33 -40.43 6.08
N SER A 43 10.46 -39.82 4.90
CA SER A 43 9.67 -38.65 4.53
C SER A 43 8.20 -39.03 4.42
N ARG A 44 7.34 -38.23 5.05
CA ARG A 44 5.89 -38.43 5.09
C ARG A 44 5.20 -37.12 4.76
N VAL A 45 4.12 -37.23 3.98
CA VAL A 45 3.18 -36.16 3.73
C VAL A 45 1.91 -36.47 4.51
N HIS A 46 1.44 -35.51 5.30
CA HIS A 46 0.22 -35.62 6.10
C HIS A 46 -0.84 -34.65 5.58
N PHE A 47 -2.11 -34.97 5.86
CA PHE A 47 -3.26 -34.09 5.56
C PHE A 47 -3.28 -33.56 4.11
N GLY A 48 -2.97 -34.43 3.13
CA GLY A 48 -3.01 -34.06 1.71
C GLY A 48 -1.95 -33.07 1.24
N GLY A 49 -0.86 -32.86 2.01
CA GLY A 49 0.21 -31.93 1.62
C GLY A 49 0.42 -30.78 2.59
N VAL A 50 -0.46 -30.59 3.57
CA VAL A 50 -0.43 -29.45 4.50
C VAL A 50 0.72 -29.57 5.51
N MET A 51 1.15 -30.79 5.84
CA MET A 51 2.30 -31.02 6.72
C MET A 51 3.22 -32.07 6.13
N VAL A 52 4.52 -31.90 6.32
CA VAL A 52 5.56 -32.87 5.93
C VAL A 52 6.49 -33.15 7.12
N SER A 53 6.98 -34.38 7.25
CA SER A 53 7.87 -34.79 8.34
C SER A 53 8.86 -35.85 7.89
N GLY A 54 9.91 -36.08 8.68
CA GLY A 54 10.92 -37.10 8.40
C GLY A 54 12.02 -36.62 7.46
N GLY A 55 12.88 -37.54 7.03
CA GLY A 55 14.14 -37.19 6.39
C GLY A 55 15.21 -36.75 7.41
N LYS A 56 16.47 -36.88 7.02
CA LYS A 56 17.64 -36.59 7.88
C LYS A 56 18.68 -35.70 7.19
N ALA A 57 18.36 -35.25 5.97
CA ALA A 57 19.21 -34.38 5.18
C ALA A 57 18.58 -33.00 4.94
N GLU A 58 19.44 -32.04 4.60
CA GLU A 58 19.08 -30.69 4.19
C GLU A 58 19.82 -30.33 2.89
N PHE A 59 19.21 -29.48 2.06
CA PHE A 59 19.67 -29.20 0.69
C PHE A 59 19.82 -27.71 0.45
N ASP A 60 20.93 -27.30 -0.15
CA ASP A 60 21.06 -25.97 -0.74
C ASP A 60 20.72 -26.04 -2.22
N ILE A 61 19.82 -25.19 -2.67
CA ILE A 61 19.29 -25.18 -4.04
C ILE A 61 19.53 -23.81 -4.65
N LEU A 62 20.15 -23.80 -5.83
CA LEU A 62 20.35 -22.60 -6.64
C LEU A 62 19.32 -22.59 -7.77
N PHE A 63 18.58 -21.51 -7.92
CA PHE A 63 17.54 -21.38 -8.94
C PHE A 63 18.02 -20.61 -10.15
N GLU A 64 17.52 -20.98 -11.33
CA GLU A 64 17.76 -20.23 -12.57
C GLU A 64 17.18 -18.82 -12.53
N SER A 65 16.21 -18.57 -11.64
CA SER A 65 15.66 -17.25 -11.35
C SER A 65 16.63 -16.30 -10.62
N GLY A 66 17.82 -16.77 -10.22
CA GLY A 66 18.79 -15.97 -9.47
C GLY A 66 18.54 -15.96 -7.95
N SER A 67 17.63 -16.79 -7.46
CA SER A 67 17.37 -17.01 -6.03
C SER A 67 18.10 -18.24 -5.50
N GLU A 68 18.21 -18.34 -4.17
CA GLU A 68 18.71 -19.55 -3.51
C GLU A 68 17.80 -19.95 -2.34
N THR A 69 17.81 -21.24 -2.02
CA THR A 69 17.29 -21.75 -0.76
C THR A 69 18.42 -22.48 -0.06
N LYS A 70 18.63 -22.16 1.22
CA LYS A 70 19.64 -22.80 2.06
C LYS A 70 18.99 -23.73 3.07
N ARG A 71 19.62 -24.88 3.30
CA ARG A 71 19.23 -25.87 4.32
C ARG A 71 17.77 -26.32 4.20
N LEU A 72 17.27 -26.52 2.98
CA LEU A 72 15.92 -27.03 2.76
C LEU A 72 15.79 -28.46 3.33
N PRO A 73 14.89 -28.72 4.28
CA PRO A 73 14.70 -30.07 4.83
C PRO A 73 14.25 -31.08 3.77
N GLU A 74 14.75 -32.31 3.87
CA GLU A 74 14.43 -33.41 2.94
C GLU A 74 12.93 -33.69 2.79
N CYS A 75 12.15 -33.62 3.88
CA CYS A 75 10.70 -33.79 3.81
C CYS A 75 10.00 -32.70 2.98
N ILE A 76 10.55 -31.48 2.93
CA ILE A 76 10.00 -30.39 2.12
C ILE A 76 10.36 -30.60 0.65
N LEU A 77 11.62 -30.94 0.35
CA LEU A 77 12.06 -31.25 -1.02
C LEU A 77 11.25 -32.39 -1.66
N ARG A 78 10.79 -33.34 -0.85
CA ARG A 78 9.94 -34.47 -1.28
C ARG A 78 8.44 -34.21 -1.09
N GLY A 79 8.07 -32.99 -0.69
CA GLY A 79 6.68 -32.57 -0.51
C GLY A 79 5.96 -32.36 -1.84
N VAL A 80 4.64 -32.16 -1.77
CA VAL A 80 3.75 -32.07 -2.95
C VAL A 80 4.03 -30.87 -3.87
N GLN A 81 4.76 -29.86 -3.38
CA GLN A 81 5.09 -28.63 -4.09
C GLN A 81 6.42 -28.68 -4.86
N TRP A 82 7.12 -29.82 -4.78
CA TRP A 82 8.44 -30.01 -5.36
C TRP A 82 8.45 -31.19 -6.33
N ARG A 83 9.32 -31.11 -7.33
CA ARG A 83 9.59 -32.18 -8.29
C ARG A 83 11.09 -32.38 -8.39
N ILE A 84 11.52 -33.63 -8.35
CA ILE A 84 12.91 -34.03 -8.56
C ILE A 84 12.94 -34.73 -9.92
N PHE A 85 13.86 -34.33 -10.79
CA PHE A 85 14.02 -34.91 -12.13
C PHE A 85 15.24 -35.82 -12.14
N ASP A 86 15.29 -36.78 -13.06
CA ASP A 86 16.44 -37.66 -13.26
C ASP A 86 17.67 -36.91 -13.82
N GLU A 87 17.44 -35.73 -14.39
CA GLU A 87 18.49 -34.86 -14.92
C GLU A 87 19.46 -34.39 -13.83
N VAL A 88 20.75 -34.48 -14.14
CA VAL A 88 21.86 -34.06 -13.27
C VAL A 88 22.75 -33.12 -14.07
N LYS A 89 22.86 -31.88 -13.60
CA LYS A 89 23.74 -30.86 -14.19
C LYS A 89 25.18 -31.08 -13.76
N SER A 90 26.10 -30.78 -14.68
CA SER A 90 27.54 -30.81 -14.45
C SER A 90 28.00 -29.75 -13.45
N HIS A 91 29.20 -29.91 -12.90
CA HIS A 91 29.79 -28.92 -12.01
C HIS A 91 29.89 -27.54 -12.65
N GLU A 92 30.26 -27.47 -13.93
CA GLU A 92 30.34 -26.20 -14.67
C GLU A 92 28.98 -25.51 -14.79
N GLU A 93 27.91 -26.27 -14.99
CA GLU A 93 26.54 -25.73 -15.02
C GLU A 93 26.09 -25.22 -13.66
N ILE A 94 26.43 -25.92 -12.58
CA ILE A 94 26.13 -25.48 -11.21
C ILE A 94 26.84 -24.16 -10.93
N GLU A 95 28.12 -24.03 -11.28
CA GLU A 95 28.88 -22.80 -11.05
C GLU A 95 28.36 -21.63 -11.90
N ARG A 96 27.92 -21.87 -13.14
CA ARG A 96 27.24 -20.83 -13.93
C ARG A 96 25.95 -20.35 -13.26
N ILE A 97 25.13 -21.25 -12.72
CA ILE A 97 23.91 -20.87 -11.99
C ILE A 97 24.29 -20.10 -10.71
N ARG A 98 25.34 -20.54 -10.00
CA ARG A 98 25.85 -19.84 -8.80
C ARG A 98 26.26 -18.41 -9.10
N GLU A 99 26.96 -18.17 -10.21
CA GLU A 99 27.34 -16.82 -10.64
C GLU A 99 26.11 -15.93 -10.89
N VAL A 100 25.07 -16.46 -11.54
CA VAL A 100 23.80 -15.74 -11.76
C VAL A 100 23.11 -15.39 -10.43
N VAL A 101 23.07 -16.33 -9.49
CA VAL A 101 22.49 -16.10 -8.15
C VAL A 101 23.26 -15.00 -7.42
N ILE A 102 24.60 -15.09 -7.37
CA ILE A 102 25.45 -14.09 -6.71
C ILE A 102 25.26 -12.71 -7.35
N ALA A 103 25.26 -12.62 -8.69
CA ALA A 103 25.07 -11.37 -9.40
C ALA A 103 23.69 -10.75 -9.12
N THR A 104 22.64 -11.58 -9.09
CA THR A 104 21.25 -11.13 -8.81
C THR A 104 21.10 -10.62 -7.38
N GLN A 105 21.61 -11.38 -6.40
CA GLN A 105 21.59 -10.97 -4.99
C GLN A 105 22.42 -9.71 -4.75
N LYS A 106 23.60 -9.62 -5.37
CA LYS A 106 24.45 -8.43 -5.28
C LYS A 106 23.75 -7.21 -5.84
N LYS A 107 23.16 -7.31 -7.03
CA LYS A 107 22.39 -6.21 -7.62
C LYS A 107 21.22 -5.80 -6.73
N ALA A 108 20.44 -6.77 -6.22
CA ALA A 108 19.34 -6.46 -5.31
C ALA A 108 19.80 -5.78 -4.00
N ALA A 109 20.98 -6.18 -3.48
CA ALA A 109 21.58 -5.53 -2.32
C ALA A 109 22.09 -4.12 -2.61
N GLU A 110 22.67 -3.89 -3.79
CA GLU A 110 23.09 -2.57 -4.28
C GLU A 110 21.88 -1.65 -4.49
N ASP A 111 20.85 -2.13 -5.20
CA ASP A 111 19.59 -1.40 -5.42
C ASP A 111 18.92 -1.04 -4.08
N LYS A 112 18.91 -1.97 -3.12
CA LYS A 112 18.39 -1.70 -1.77
C LYS A 112 19.24 -0.68 -1.02
N ALA A 113 20.57 -0.79 -1.08
CA ALA A 113 21.46 0.15 -0.42
C ALA A 113 21.36 1.56 -1.02
N GLU A 114 21.20 1.67 -2.34
CA GLU A 114 20.94 2.93 -3.03
C GLU A 114 19.59 3.53 -2.62
N ALA A 115 18.53 2.72 -2.55
CA ALA A 115 17.23 3.14 -2.06
C ALA A 115 17.27 3.63 -0.61
N ASP A 116 17.94 2.88 0.29
CA ASP A 116 18.11 3.25 1.70
C ASP A 116 18.93 4.54 1.86
N ALA A 117 20.00 4.70 1.06
CA ALA A 117 20.81 5.92 1.04
C ALA A 117 20.03 7.13 0.50
N ALA A 118 19.25 6.96 -0.57
CA ALA A 118 18.37 7.99 -1.10
C ALA A 118 17.28 8.39 -0.09
N TYR A 119 16.71 7.41 0.62
CA TYR A 119 15.73 7.61 1.67
C TYR A 119 16.33 8.41 2.86
N ALA A 120 17.53 8.05 3.30
CA ALA A 120 18.26 8.78 4.35
C ALA A 120 18.63 10.20 3.93
N LEU A 121 19.13 10.40 2.70
CA LEU A 121 19.43 11.72 2.16
C LEU A 121 18.17 12.59 2.12
N LYS A 122 17.03 12.04 1.71
CA LYS A 122 15.75 12.76 1.67
C LYS A 122 15.32 13.23 3.06
N LYS A 123 15.51 12.41 4.10
CA LYS A 123 15.25 12.81 5.49
C LYS A 123 16.08 14.01 5.93
N VAL A 124 17.39 14.00 5.60
CA VAL A 124 18.29 15.11 5.92
C VAL A 124 17.85 16.39 5.20
N GLN A 125 17.55 16.30 3.90
CA GLN A 125 17.06 17.43 3.10
C GLN A 125 15.77 18.03 3.69
N LEU A 126 14.77 17.19 3.99
CA LEU A 126 13.50 17.63 4.57
C LEU A 126 13.69 18.29 5.94
N THR A 127 14.60 17.78 6.75
CA THR A 127 14.89 18.34 8.08
C THR A 127 15.53 19.73 7.99
N GLY A 128 16.34 19.97 6.95
CA GLY A 128 17.01 21.26 6.71
C GLY A 128 16.17 22.28 5.93
N ASP A 129 15.02 21.87 5.38
CA ASP A 129 14.17 22.73 4.56
C ASP A 129 13.49 23.83 5.43
N PRO A 130 13.74 25.12 5.16
CA PRO A 130 13.10 26.22 5.89
C PRO A 130 11.58 26.14 5.90
N LYS A 131 10.97 25.54 4.87
CA LYS A 131 9.51 25.35 4.76
C LYS A 131 8.94 24.57 5.96
N TYR A 132 9.69 23.64 6.52
CA TYR A 132 9.24 22.76 7.61
C TYR A 132 9.80 23.15 8.98
N SER A 133 10.48 24.30 9.09
CA SER A 133 11.06 24.79 10.34
C SER A 133 10.04 25.00 11.47
N GLY A 134 8.79 25.33 11.13
CA GLY A 134 7.69 25.52 12.08
C GLY A 134 6.97 24.23 12.49
N LEU A 135 7.38 23.06 11.97
CA LEU A 135 6.74 21.78 12.24
C LEU A 135 7.41 21.06 13.42
N GLU A 136 6.59 20.39 14.22
CA GLU A 136 7.03 19.60 15.36
C GLU A 136 7.41 18.17 14.91
N LYS A 137 8.57 17.69 15.34
CA LYS A 137 9.07 16.35 14.99
C LYS A 137 8.50 15.30 15.94
N ILE A 138 8.19 14.11 15.44
CA ILE A 138 7.79 12.97 16.28
C ILE A 138 8.91 12.62 17.27
N GLY A 139 8.53 12.20 18.48
CA GLY A 139 9.48 11.84 19.56
C GLY A 139 10.02 13.04 20.35
N SER A 140 9.90 14.26 19.84
CA SER A 140 10.29 15.49 20.58
C SER A 140 9.17 16.06 21.47
N SER A 141 7.94 15.58 21.29
CA SER A 141 6.73 16.09 21.95
C SER A 141 6.22 15.17 23.05
N SER A 142 5.57 15.74 24.07
CA SER A 142 4.73 14.99 25.02
C SER A 142 3.35 14.60 24.46
N ARG A 143 3.03 14.99 23.21
CA ARG A 143 1.75 14.71 22.55
C ARG A 143 1.75 13.30 21.94
N SER A 144 0.56 12.73 21.78
CA SER A 144 0.40 11.53 20.95
C SER A 144 0.76 11.81 19.48
N HIS A 145 1.16 10.76 18.76
CA HIS A 145 1.56 10.82 17.35
C HIS A 145 0.57 11.63 16.48
N ALA A 146 -0.70 11.22 16.44
CA ALA A 146 -1.73 11.91 15.68
C ALA A 146 -1.99 13.36 16.15
N ALA A 147 -1.72 13.69 17.42
CA ALA A 147 -1.86 15.06 17.91
C ALA A 147 -0.73 15.98 17.43
N VAL A 148 0.48 15.45 17.22
CA VAL A 148 1.58 16.18 16.56
C VAL A 148 1.22 16.43 15.10
N VAL A 149 0.78 15.40 14.38
CA VAL A 149 0.35 15.51 12.98
C VAL A 149 -0.76 16.56 12.83
N ALA A 150 -1.81 16.50 13.66
CA ALA A 150 -2.89 17.48 13.65
C ALA A 150 -2.41 18.92 13.91
N LYS A 151 -1.39 19.12 14.76
CA LYS A 151 -0.79 20.44 14.99
C LYS A 151 -0.02 20.91 13.76
N ASN A 152 0.80 20.05 13.17
CA ASN A 152 1.58 20.36 11.98
C ASN A 152 0.68 20.75 10.80
N MET A 153 -0.40 19.98 10.57
CA MET A 153 -1.40 20.31 9.55
C MET A 153 -2.05 21.67 9.80
N ARG A 154 -2.40 22.03 11.05
CA ARG A 154 -2.93 23.37 11.37
C ARG A 154 -1.93 24.47 11.05
N THR A 155 -0.65 24.26 11.34
CA THR A 155 0.40 25.24 11.04
C THR A 155 0.50 25.48 9.53
N GLU A 156 0.59 24.42 8.73
CA GLU A 156 0.70 24.56 7.27
C GLU A 156 -0.56 25.14 6.63
N LEU A 157 -1.74 24.65 7.02
CA LEU A 157 -3.01 25.16 6.48
C LEU A 157 -3.23 26.64 6.82
N LYS A 158 -2.87 27.07 8.04
CA LYS A 158 -2.94 28.48 8.43
C LYS A 158 -1.94 29.36 7.68
N ALA A 159 -0.76 28.83 7.37
CA ALA A 159 0.23 29.55 6.57
C ALA A 159 -0.22 29.71 5.10
N ALA A 160 -0.80 28.66 4.52
CA ALA A 160 -1.28 28.68 3.13
C ALA A 160 -2.57 29.49 2.95
N TYR A 161 -3.52 29.38 3.90
CA TYR A 161 -4.82 30.05 3.83
C TYR A 161 -5.15 30.77 5.14
N PRO A 162 -4.50 31.93 5.43
CA PRO A 162 -4.69 32.64 6.69
C PRO A 162 -6.14 33.12 6.94
N GLY A 163 -6.92 33.32 5.87
CA GLY A 163 -8.32 33.74 5.94
C GLY A 163 -9.32 32.62 6.18
N THR A 164 -8.91 31.35 6.13
CA THR A 164 -9.80 30.20 6.29
C THR A 164 -9.61 29.55 7.65
N LYS A 165 -10.73 29.31 8.35
CA LYS A 165 -10.71 28.65 9.66
C LYS A 165 -10.81 27.13 9.49
N PHE A 166 -9.69 26.44 9.66
CA PHE A 166 -9.65 24.97 9.65
C PHE A 166 -9.90 24.37 11.04
N SER A 167 -10.78 23.39 11.10
CA SER A 167 -10.97 22.48 12.23
C SER A 167 -10.23 21.18 11.96
N VAL A 168 -9.04 21.03 12.53
CA VAL A 168 -8.25 19.78 12.46
C VAL A 168 -8.37 19.06 13.79
N ARG A 169 -9.02 17.89 13.80
CA ARG A 169 -9.31 17.12 15.00
C ARG A 169 -8.85 15.67 14.86
N LYS A 170 -8.26 15.13 15.92
CA LYS A 170 -8.01 13.70 16.06
C LYS A 170 -9.34 12.99 16.34
N THR A 171 -9.68 12.00 15.53
CA THR A 171 -10.93 11.22 15.61
C THR A 171 -10.70 9.79 16.07
N GLY A 172 -9.47 9.28 15.97
CA GLY A 172 -9.09 7.93 16.38
C GLY A 172 -7.64 7.86 16.86
N TYR A 173 -7.09 6.66 17.04
CA TYR A 173 -5.65 6.50 17.34
C TYR A 173 -4.79 7.08 16.22
N ASP A 174 -5.10 6.69 14.98
CA ASP A 174 -4.39 7.09 13.77
C ASP A 174 -5.32 7.69 12.71
N SER A 175 -6.26 8.52 13.19
CA SER A 175 -7.28 9.15 12.35
C SER A 175 -7.43 10.63 12.66
N ILE A 176 -7.46 11.44 11.60
CA ILE A 176 -7.63 12.89 11.66
C ILE A 176 -8.73 13.31 10.68
N SER A 177 -9.59 14.21 11.15
CA SER A 177 -10.58 14.89 10.34
C SER A 177 -10.25 16.38 10.22
N VAL A 178 -10.23 16.89 8.99
CA VAL A 178 -10.05 18.31 8.64
C VAL A 178 -11.35 18.85 8.06
N LYS A 179 -11.94 19.84 8.70
CA LYS A 179 -13.15 20.51 8.22
C LYS A 179 -12.94 22.00 8.09
N TRP A 180 -13.50 22.62 7.07
CA TRP A 180 -13.51 24.07 6.90
C TRP A 180 -14.75 24.49 6.11
N ILE A 181 -15.08 25.78 6.23
CA ILE A 181 -16.20 26.40 5.54
C ILE A 181 -15.63 27.34 4.47
N ASP A 182 -16.15 27.25 3.25
CA ASP A 182 -15.75 28.06 2.09
C ASP A 182 -14.25 27.98 1.77
N GLY A 183 -13.74 28.87 0.91
CA GLY A 183 -12.31 29.01 0.66
C GLY A 183 -11.73 27.90 -0.23
N PRO A 184 -10.54 27.35 0.10
CA PRO A 184 -9.80 26.50 -0.82
C PRO A 184 -10.55 25.21 -1.17
N THR A 185 -10.26 24.67 -2.35
CA THR A 185 -10.83 23.41 -2.82
C THR A 185 -10.33 22.23 -2.01
N LYS A 186 -11.06 21.10 -2.09
CA LYS A 186 -10.61 19.86 -1.46
C LYS A 186 -9.24 19.44 -1.98
N ASP A 187 -9.01 19.61 -3.29
CA ASP A 187 -7.76 19.26 -3.96
C ASP A 187 -6.62 20.17 -3.46
N GLN A 188 -6.85 21.48 -3.38
CA GLN A 188 -5.89 22.44 -2.83
C GLN A 188 -5.49 22.15 -1.37
N VAL A 189 -6.44 21.69 -0.56
CA VAL A 189 -6.16 21.26 0.82
C VAL A 189 -5.41 19.92 0.80
N GLN A 190 -5.84 18.96 -0.02
CA GLN A 190 -5.20 17.66 -0.19
C GLN A 190 -3.74 17.77 -0.63
N ASP A 191 -3.39 18.72 -1.51
CA ASP A 191 -2.01 18.96 -1.94
C ASP A 191 -1.08 19.33 -0.76
N ILE A 192 -1.63 19.97 0.27
CA ILE A 192 -0.89 20.33 1.48
C ILE A 192 -0.82 19.16 2.45
N ILE A 193 -1.97 18.55 2.75
CA ILE A 193 -2.09 17.61 3.86
C ILE A 193 -1.92 16.14 3.46
N GLY A 194 -1.99 15.84 2.16
CA GLY A 194 -1.94 14.47 1.63
C GLY A 194 -0.63 13.75 1.96
N LYS A 195 0.47 14.49 2.06
CA LYS A 195 1.78 13.97 2.50
C LYS A 195 1.81 13.38 3.92
N TYR A 196 0.80 13.68 4.74
CA TYR A 196 0.63 13.08 6.08
C TYR A 196 -0.12 11.74 6.03
N LYS A 197 -0.73 11.36 4.90
CA LYS A 197 -1.47 10.11 4.79
C LYS A 197 -0.52 8.94 4.52
N THR A 198 -0.56 7.91 5.36
CA THR A 198 0.27 6.69 5.25
C THR A 198 -0.52 5.45 4.83
N GLY A 199 -1.81 5.43 5.14
CA GLY A 199 -2.67 4.27 4.95
C GLY A 199 -3.26 4.19 3.55
N HIS A 200 -3.21 3.02 2.94
CA HIS A 200 -3.95 2.69 1.73
C HIS A 200 -4.51 1.28 1.83
N TYR A 201 -5.60 1.05 1.10
CA TYR A 201 -6.23 -0.26 1.02
C TYR A 201 -6.06 -0.80 -0.39
N ASP A 202 -5.40 -1.95 -0.50
CA ASP A 202 -5.26 -2.69 -1.75
C ASP A 202 -6.51 -3.56 -1.92
N MET A 203 -7.36 -3.19 -2.88
CA MET A 203 -8.60 -3.90 -3.19
C MET A 203 -8.36 -5.28 -3.80
N TYR A 204 -7.21 -5.50 -4.48
CA TYR A 204 -6.89 -6.78 -5.11
C TYR A 204 -6.38 -7.79 -4.07
N ALA A 205 -5.55 -7.32 -3.14
CA ALA A 205 -5.02 -8.14 -2.06
C ALA A 205 -5.92 -8.20 -0.80
N ASP A 206 -7.01 -7.42 -0.77
CA ASP A 206 -7.93 -7.29 0.38
C ASP A 206 -7.18 -7.01 1.69
N ILE A 207 -6.22 -6.07 1.63
CA ILE A 207 -5.35 -5.75 2.76
C ILE A 207 -5.20 -4.24 2.93
N HIS A 208 -5.16 -3.81 4.19
CA HIS A 208 -4.78 -2.45 4.56
C HIS A 208 -3.28 -2.42 4.85
N GLU A 209 -2.58 -1.51 4.18
CA GLU A 209 -1.14 -1.30 4.33
C GLU A 209 -0.87 0.13 4.79
N SER A 210 0.21 0.30 5.55
CA SER A 210 0.66 1.59 6.05
C SER A 210 2.08 1.82 5.53
N ASN A 211 2.22 2.74 4.57
CA ASN A 211 3.50 3.06 3.96
C ASN A 211 4.03 4.38 4.55
N SER A 212 5.14 4.31 5.27
CA SER A 212 5.82 5.51 5.72
C SER A 212 6.68 6.12 4.61
N THR A 213 6.88 7.42 4.71
CA THR A 213 7.72 8.22 3.82
C THR A 213 8.80 8.92 4.64
N PRO A 214 9.88 9.42 3.99
CA PRO A 214 10.89 10.22 4.68
C PRO A 214 10.29 11.39 5.47
N PHE A 215 9.19 11.97 4.97
CA PHE A 215 8.49 13.07 5.63
C PHE A 215 7.72 12.61 6.86
N THR A 216 6.92 11.54 6.75
CA THR A 216 6.09 11.05 7.86
C THR A 216 6.94 10.43 8.97
N ASP A 217 8.11 9.90 8.66
CA ASP A 217 9.06 9.43 9.67
C ASP A 217 9.61 10.57 10.54
N ILE A 218 9.63 11.80 10.03
CA ILE A 218 10.14 12.98 10.75
C ILE A 218 8.99 13.71 11.47
N TYR A 219 7.91 14.02 10.73
CA TYR A 219 6.83 14.90 11.17
C TYR A 219 5.52 14.18 11.50
N GLY A 220 5.50 12.86 11.33
CA GLY A 220 4.37 11.97 11.59
C GLY A 220 3.51 11.73 10.37
N GLY A 221 2.77 10.63 10.39
CA GLY A 221 1.74 10.28 9.42
C GLY A 221 0.49 9.72 10.11
N VAL A 222 -0.60 9.59 9.37
CA VAL A 222 -1.82 8.90 9.82
C VAL A 222 -2.42 8.08 8.70
N ASP A 223 -2.96 6.92 9.03
CA ASP A 223 -3.59 6.04 8.05
C ASP A 223 -4.91 6.60 7.54
N TYR A 224 -5.69 7.18 8.45
CA TYR A 224 -7.03 7.67 8.14
C TYR A 224 -7.09 9.18 8.15
N LEU A 225 -6.89 9.78 6.98
CA LEU A 225 -7.05 11.21 6.77
C LEU A 225 -8.37 11.52 6.06
N HIS A 226 -9.30 12.16 6.78
CA HIS A 226 -10.58 12.61 6.25
C HIS A 226 -10.60 14.13 6.14
N TYR A 227 -11.14 14.66 5.06
CA TYR A 227 -11.30 16.10 4.89
C TYR A 227 -12.58 16.45 4.16
N SER A 228 -13.27 17.48 4.64
CA SER A 228 -14.52 17.96 4.06
C SER A 228 -14.56 19.48 4.06
N ARG A 229 -15.01 20.02 2.91
CA ARG A 229 -15.36 21.43 2.76
C ARG A 229 -16.88 21.54 2.84
N ASP A 230 -17.36 22.36 3.76
CA ASP A 230 -18.76 22.78 3.86
C ASP A 230 -18.89 24.19 3.27
N TYR A 231 -20.11 24.61 2.92
CA TYR A 231 -20.38 25.92 2.31
C TYR A 231 -21.14 26.80 3.28
N SER A 232 -20.88 28.11 3.26
CA SER A 232 -21.67 29.07 4.04
C SER A 232 -23.12 29.16 3.56
N GLU A 233 -24.00 29.62 4.44
CA GLU A 233 -25.40 29.84 4.10
C GLU A 233 -25.54 30.91 3.00
N GLU A 234 -24.71 31.97 3.05
CA GLU A 234 -24.72 33.04 2.07
C GLU A 234 -24.35 32.55 0.67
N LEU A 235 -23.32 31.70 0.57
CA LEU A 235 -22.92 31.12 -0.71
C LEU A 235 -23.95 30.11 -1.22
N THR A 236 -24.50 29.30 -0.31
CA THR A 236 -25.58 28.35 -0.62
C THR A 236 -26.81 29.08 -1.17
N GLN A 237 -27.21 30.18 -0.53
CA GLN A 237 -28.32 31.00 -1.00
C GLN A 237 -28.03 31.58 -2.40
N LYS A 238 -26.82 32.10 -2.61
CA LYS A 238 -26.40 32.61 -3.92
C LYS A 238 -26.46 31.54 -5.01
N ALA A 239 -26.03 30.31 -4.70
CA ALA A 239 -26.11 29.19 -5.62
C ALA A 239 -27.56 28.81 -5.94
N ILE A 240 -28.43 28.75 -4.93
CA ILE A 240 -29.87 28.53 -5.12
C ILE A 240 -30.47 29.59 -6.05
N ASP A 241 -30.14 30.86 -5.84
CA ASP A 241 -30.66 31.97 -6.64
C ASP A 241 -30.16 31.92 -8.08
N ASN A 242 -28.89 31.55 -8.31
CA ASN A 242 -28.33 31.36 -9.65
C ASN A 242 -29.01 30.20 -10.39
N VAL A 243 -29.20 29.06 -9.72
CA VAL A 243 -29.88 27.89 -10.29
C VAL A 243 -31.35 28.21 -10.58
N ARG A 244 -32.03 28.92 -9.67
CA ARG A 244 -33.40 29.41 -9.88
C ARG A 244 -33.50 30.39 -11.05
N LYS A 245 -32.53 31.29 -11.20
CA LYS A 245 -32.48 32.22 -12.33
C LYS A 245 -32.25 31.48 -13.67
N LYS A 246 -31.47 30.40 -13.65
CA LYS A 246 -31.14 29.61 -14.85
C LYS A 246 -32.30 28.74 -15.33
N TYR A 247 -33.04 28.13 -14.41
CA TYR A 247 -34.05 27.11 -14.74
C TYR A 247 -35.50 27.53 -14.43
N GLY A 248 -35.70 28.66 -13.73
CA GLY A 248 -37.03 29.18 -13.40
C GLY A 248 -37.63 28.58 -12.13
N GLN A 249 -38.69 29.22 -11.61
CA GLN A 249 -39.34 28.85 -10.36
C GLN A 249 -40.16 27.56 -10.43
N GLU A 250 -40.59 27.13 -11.63
CA GLU A 250 -41.29 25.85 -11.81
C GLU A 250 -40.36 24.65 -11.50
N ILE A 251 -39.09 24.79 -11.87
CA ILE A 251 -38.06 23.75 -11.67
C ILE A 251 -37.38 23.93 -10.30
N VAL A 252 -37.22 25.17 -9.84
CA VAL A 252 -36.56 25.51 -8.57
C VAL A 252 -37.51 26.36 -7.72
N PRO A 253 -38.50 25.72 -7.06
CA PRO A 253 -39.53 26.43 -6.32
C PRO A 253 -38.98 27.26 -5.15
N GLU A 254 -39.80 28.13 -4.57
CA GLU A 254 -39.45 28.92 -3.38
C GLU A 254 -39.20 28.05 -2.14
N SER A 255 -39.74 26.81 -2.13
CA SER A 255 -39.43 25.81 -1.11
C SER A 255 -37.98 25.32 -1.14
N CYS A 256 -37.24 25.56 -2.24
CA CYS A 256 -35.80 25.37 -2.29
C CYS A 256 -35.10 26.46 -1.47
N THR A 257 -34.86 26.15 -0.20
CA THR A 257 -34.20 27.01 0.78
C THR A 257 -32.86 26.43 1.21
N VAL A 258 -32.01 27.25 1.83
CA VAL A 258 -30.73 26.80 2.41
C VAL A 258 -30.96 25.66 3.42
N ALA A 259 -31.98 25.76 4.27
CA ALA A 259 -32.32 24.72 5.24
C ALA A 259 -32.67 23.37 4.56
N ALA A 260 -33.46 23.41 3.49
CA ALA A 260 -33.84 22.22 2.73
C ALA A 260 -32.65 21.60 1.97
N TYR A 261 -31.67 22.41 1.56
CA TYR A 261 -30.41 21.93 0.98
C TYR A 261 -29.56 21.23 2.05
N ILE A 262 -29.39 21.85 3.22
CA ILE A 262 -28.59 21.30 4.33
C ILE A 262 -29.18 19.97 4.85
N SER A 263 -30.50 19.83 4.88
CA SER A 263 -31.16 18.57 5.26
C SER A 263 -31.12 17.48 4.17
N GLY A 264 -30.73 17.83 2.94
CA GLY A 264 -30.73 16.93 1.78
C GLY A 264 -32.12 16.68 1.19
N ASP A 265 -33.12 17.49 1.54
CA ASP A 265 -34.49 17.34 1.05
C ASP A 265 -34.63 17.69 -0.44
N LEU A 266 -33.71 18.52 -0.96
CA LEU A 266 -33.71 18.95 -2.37
C LEU A 266 -33.34 17.86 -3.36
N TRP A 267 -32.80 16.72 -2.90
CA TRP A 267 -32.53 15.55 -3.73
C TRP A 267 -33.78 15.05 -4.47
N LYS A 268 -34.97 15.20 -3.87
CA LYS A 268 -36.23 14.72 -4.43
C LYS A 268 -36.89 15.73 -5.37
N VAL A 269 -36.42 16.98 -5.37
CA VAL A 269 -37.06 18.08 -6.10
C VAL A 269 -36.64 18.04 -7.57
N SER A 270 -37.61 18.13 -8.47
CA SER A 270 -37.43 18.22 -9.92
C SER A 270 -36.52 17.14 -10.52
N ARG A 271 -36.61 15.91 -9.98
CA ARG A 271 -35.85 14.75 -10.46
C ARG A 271 -36.13 14.37 -11.91
N ASP A 272 -37.33 14.65 -12.40
CA ASP A 272 -37.70 14.43 -13.80
C ASP A 272 -36.93 15.36 -14.75
N PHE A 273 -36.41 16.47 -14.22
CA PHE A 273 -35.64 17.45 -14.97
C PHE A 273 -34.12 17.27 -14.74
N PHE A 274 -33.70 17.03 -13.49
CA PHE A 274 -32.30 16.79 -13.13
C PHE A 274 -32.08 15.34 -12.73
N PHE A 275 -31.52 14.56 -13.67
CA PHE A 275 -31.23 13.14 -13.47
C PHE A 275 -30.40 12.88 -12.21
N ASN A 276 -30.73 11.78 -11.53
CA ASN A 276 -30.10 11.19 -10.35
C ASN A 276 -29.98 12.06 -9.10
N HIS A 277 -29.86 13.39 -9.13
CA HIS A 277 -29.60 14.20 -7.93
C HIS A 277 -30.58 15.37 -7.69
N GLY A 278 -31.61 15.52 -8.54
CA GLY A 278 -32.59 16.60 -8.39
C GLY A 278 -31.94 18.00 -8.42
N VAL A 279 -32.61 18.98 -7.82
CA VAL A 279 -32.11 20.35 -7.68
C VAL A 279 -30.83 20.42 -6.83
N ASP A 280 -30.68 19.52 -5.85
CA ASP A 280 -29.52 19.43 -4.96
C ASP A 280 -28.20 19.30 -5.74
N GLY A 281 -28.17 18.41 -6.74
CA GLY A 281 -26.99 18.20 -7.58
C GLY A 281 -26.58 19.42 -8.39
N GLU A 282 -27.54 20.20 -8.89
CA GLU A 282 -27.27 21.44 -9.63
C GLU A 282 -26.78 22.56 -8.73
N ILE A 283 -27.36 22.72 -7.54
CA ILE A 283 -26.84 23.65 -6.51
C ILE A 283 -25.40 23.26 -6.16
N GLY A 284 -25.13 21.97 -5.99
CA GLY A 284 -23.77 21.48 -5.74
C GLY A 284 -22.79 21.76 -6.88
N LYS A 285 -23.23 21.78 -8.14
CA LYS A 285 -22.38 22.18 -9.29
C LYS A 285 -22.09 23.67 -9.25
N GLU A 286 -23.12 24.50 -9.10
CA GLU A 286 -23.00 25.95 -9.01
C GLU A 286 -22.08 26.37 -7.84
N LEU A 287 -22.19 25.69 -6.68
CA LEU A 287 -21.32 25.93 -5.53
C LEU A 287 -19.84 25.66 -5.83
N ARG A 288 -19.53 24.66 -6.66
CA ARG A 288 -18.15 24.41 -7.11
C ARG A 288 -17.68 25.52 -8.05
N GLU A 289 -18.52 25.91 -9.01
CA GLU A 289 -18.20 26.98 -9.98
C GLU A 289 -17.97 28.34 -9.29
N LEU A 290 -18.76 28.68 -8.27
CA LEU A 290 -18.65 29.95 -7.54
C LEU A 290 -17.35 30.11 -6.74
N GLN A 291 -16.63 29.03 -6.46
CA GLN A 291 -15.42 29.06 -5.64
C GLN A 291 -14.17 28.47 -6.32
N GLY A 292 -14.28 28.05 -7.58
CA GLY A 292 -13.20 27.41 -8.34
C GLY A 292 -13.12 25.92 -8.08
#